data_AF-C9STQ7-F1
#
_entry.id   AF-C9STQ7-F1
#
_cell.length_a   1.000
_cell.length_b   1.000
_cell.length_c   1.000
_cell.angle_alpha   90.00
_cell.angle_beta   90.00
_cell.angle_gamma   90.00
#
_symmetry.space_group_name_H-M   'P 1'
#
loop_
_entity.id
_entity.type
_entity.pdbx_description
1 polymer ?
#
loop_
_entity_poly.entity_id
_entity_poly.type
_entity_poly.pdbx_seq_one_letter_code
_entity_poly.pdbx_strand_id
1 'polypeptide(L)'
;MVTRTPHLINLLRGWPSPSLLPAAALTAAAARALSDPTISVPGLQYAPDPGFQPLREDLAAWLGPVYGAAPEADRICITGGPGRTLAKIPPQFQKPRIVAPGVRTGWVAATPAFAYGLSQTGASCSGGAPSQLAAVMVWELLRSGELERRLVEESIPQLRERHRRVLEAVEALLVPLGVAVRRSSLAGAEVYGGYFVWLTLPEGVRGADVANRGKELGVTVGAGEKFEVAGDEDGARFEREVRICFSWEELEDVVEGVRRLSHAVRDVQQGKSVAGPKVDATYIEK
;
A
#
# COMPACT_ATOMS: atom_id res chain seq x y z
N MET A 1 -40.88 -8.79 4.52
CA MET A 1 -39.81 -8.12 5.30
C MET A 1 -38.59 -8.08 4.38
N VAL A 2 -38.31 -6.92 3.75
CA VAL A 2 -37.17 -6.80 2.83
C VAL A 2 -35.91 -6.82 3.70
N THR A 3 -35.22 -7.96 3.74
CA THR A 3 -33.91 -8.07 4.36
C THR A 3 -32.96 -7.20 3.55
N ARG A 4 -32.71 -5.98 4.02
CA ARG A 4 -31.74 -5.07 3.42
C ARG A 4 -30.41 -5.81 3.39
N THR A 5 -29.89 -6.11 2.21
CA THR A 5 -28.58 -6.73 2.05
C THR A 5 -27.59 -5.87 2.83
N PRO A 6 -26.82 -6.43 3.79
CA PRO A 6 -25.88 -5.64 4.54
C PRO A 6 -24.91 -4.97 3.57
N HIS A 7 -24.67 -3.66 3.77
CA HIS A 7 -23.63 -2.93 3.04
C HIS A 7 -22.32 -3.72 3.12
N LEU A 8 -21.73 -4.05 1.98
CA LEU A 8 -20.51 -4.85 1.91
C LEU A 8 -19.31 -4.00 2.34
N ILE A 9 -18.60 -4.44 3.37
CA ILE A 9 -17.39 -3.78 3.87
C ILE A 9 -16.16 -4.45 3.26
N ASN A 10 -15.28 -3.70 2.60
CA ASN A 10 -14.12 -4.26 1.90
C ASN A 10 -12.81 -4.02 2.67
N LEU A 11 -12.46 -4.97 3.54
CA LEU A 11 -11.18 -5.01 4.23
C LEU A 11 -10.08 -5.73 3.42
N LEU A 12 -10.34 -6.14 2.18
CA LEU A 12 -9.32 -6.73 1.28
C LEU A 12 -8.52 -5.64 0.56
N ARG A 13 -9.18 -4.54 0.17
CA ARG A 13 -8.65 -3.50 -0.71
C ARG A 13 -7.53 -2.69 -0.04
N GLY A 14 -6.34 -2.74 -0.62
CA GLY A 14 -5.13 -2.05 -0.13
C GLY A 14 -4.96 -0.60 -0.58
N TRP A 15 -6.04 0.20 -0.63
CA TRP A 15 -6.01 1.58 -1.11
C TRP A 15 -5.99 2.58 0.05
N PRO A 16 -5.38 3.77 -0.10
CA PRO A 16 -5.48 4.82 0.91
C PRO A 16 -6.91 5.39 0.97
N SER A 17 -7.35 5.80 2.16
CA SER A 17 -8.62 6.52 2.33
C SER A 17 -8.64 7.76 1.44
N PRO A 18 -9.80 8.13 0.87
CA PRO A 18 -9.99 9.41 0.22
C PRO A 18 -9.54 10.61 1.07
N SER A 19 -9.66 10.56 2.41
CA SER A 19 -9.24 11.64 3.31
C SER A 19 -7.72 11.88 3.32
N LEU A 20 -6.94 10.88 2.91
CA LEU A 20 -5.48 10.98 2.82
C LEU A 20 -5.01 11.57 1.49
N LEU A 21 -5.90 11.73 0.51
CA LEU A 21 -5.53 12.19 -0.82
C LEU A 21 -5.23 13.70 -0.83
N PRO A 22 -4.04 14.13 -1.29
CA PRO A 22 -3.56 15.50 -1.17
C PRO A 22 -4.06 16.38 -2.33
N ALA A 23 -5.36 16.41 -2.60
CA ALA A 23 -5.92 17.10 -3.77
C ALA A 23 -5.53 18.60 -3.82
N ALA A 24 -5.73 19.33 -2.72
CA ALA A 24 -5.40 20.75 -2.65
C ALA A 24 -3.89 21.01 -2.80
N ALA A 25 -3.05 20.18 -2.17
CA ALA A 25 -1.60 20.30 -2.28
C ALA A 25 -1.11 20.00 -3.71
N LEU A 26 -1.69 19.00 -4.38
CA LEU A 26 -1.42 18.71 -5.80
C LEU A 26 -1.86 19.85 -6.71
N THR A 27 -3.02 20.47 -6.45
CA THR A 27 -3.46 21.66 -7.18
C THR A 27 -2.46 22.81 -7.03
N ALA A 28 -2.00 23.09 -5.81
CA ALA A 28 -1.03 24.14 -5.56
C ALA A 28 0.34 23.84 -6.19
N ALA A 29 0.79 22.58 -6.13
CA ALA A 29 2.01 22.13 -6.80
C ALA A 29 1.92 22.27 -8.32
N ALA A 30 0.79 21.85 -8.92
CA ALA A 30 0.55 22.01 -10.34
C ALA A 30 0.56 23.49 -10.77
N ALA A 31 -0.10 24.36 -10.01
CA ALA A 31 -0.14 25.79 -10.28
C ALA A 31 1.27 26.40 -10.28
N ARG A 32 2.09 26.08 -9.26
CA ARG A 32 3.49 26.55 -9.19
C ARG A 32 4.32 26.03 -10.35
N ALA A 33 4.28 24.72 -10.59
CA ALA A 33 5.03 24.07 -11.68
C ALA A 33 4.71 24.67 -13.04
N LEU A 34 3.43 24.99 -13.31
CA LEU A 34 2.98 25.51 -14.60
C LEU A 34 3.15 27.03 -14.75
N SER A 35 3.32 27.76 -13.64
CA SER A 35 3.49 29.23 -13.65
C SER A 35 4.89 29.70 -14.02
N ASP A 36 5.92 28.87 -13.85
CA ASP A 36 7.32 29.21 -14.13
C ASP A 36 7.79 28.50 -15.41
N PRO A 37 8.08 29.22 -16.52
CA PRO A 37 8.59 28.61 -17.76
C PRO A 37 9.87 27.78 -17.59
N THR A 38 10.70 28.08 -16.60
CA THR A 38 11.93 27.30 -16.33
C THR A 38 11.63 25.90 -15.79
N ILE A 39 10.43 25.70 -15.22
CA ILE A 39 9.94 24.43 -14.68
C ILE A 39 8.92 23.79 -15.65
N SER A 40 7.98 24.58 -16.17
CA SER A 40 6.86 24.08 -16.98
C SER A 40 7.32 23.56 -18.34
N VAL A 41 8.28 24.23 -18.99
CA VAL A 41 8.82 23.79 -20.29
C VAL A 41 9.44 22.39 -20.18
N PRO A 42 10.43 22.12 -19.29
CA PRO A 42 10.96 20.76 -19.14
C PRO A 42 9.95 19.77 -18.53
N GLY A 43 8.97 20.25 -17.76
CA GLY A 43 7.92 19.41 -17.18
C GLY A 43 6.88 18.90 -18.18
N LEU A 44 6.68 19.62 -19.29
CA LEU A 44 5.75 19.27 -20.36
C LEU A 44 6.42 18.53 -21.54
N GLN A 45 7.73 18.32 -21.47
CA GLN A 45 8.51 17.59 -22.48
C GLN A 45 8.73 16.12 -22.08
N TYR A 46 9.33 15.36 -23.00
CA TYR A 46 9.84 14.04 -22.66
C TYR A 46 10.90 14.12 -21.55
N ALA A 47 10.82 13.20 -20.60
CA ALA A 47 11.77 13.12 -19.50
C ALA A 47 13.13 12.60 -19.95
N PRO A 48 14.24 12.98 -19.29
CA PRO A 48 15.48 12.22 -19.35
C PRO A 48 15.25 10.75 -18.93
N ASP A 49 16.02 9.80 -19.47
CA ASP A 49 15.88 8.37 -19.19
C ASP A 49 15.82 8.03 -17.69
N PRO A 50 16.67 8.61 -16.82
CA PRO A 50 16.61 8.31 -15.39
C PRO A 50 15.49 9.04 -14.64
N GLY A 51 14.84 10.03 -15.28
CA GLY A 51 13.79 10.85 -14.70
C GLY A 51 14.15 12.32 -14.50
N PHE A 52 13.16 13.08 -14.02
CA PHE A 52 13.28 14.51 -13.74
C PHE A 52 14.41 14.77 -12.72
N GLN A 53 15.46 15.46 -13.17
CA GLN A 53 16.71 15.62 -12.42
C GLN A 53 16.53 16.32 -11.07
N PRO A 54 15.83 17.47 -10.95
CA PRO A 54 15.63 18.14 -9.67
C PRO A 54 14.92 17.26 -8.63
N LEU A 55 13.98 16.42 -9.05
CA LEU A 55 13.34 15.45 -8.15
C LEU A 55 14.34 14.44 -7.60
N ARG A 56 15.26 13.94 -8.44
CA ARG A 56 16.25 12.94 -8.02
C ARG A 56 17.20 13.51 -6.97
N GLU A 57 17.64 14.75 -7.16
CA GLU A 57 18.54 15.47 -6.22
C GLU A 57 17.85 15.71 -4.87
N ASP A 58 16.63 16.24 -4.88
CA ASP A 58 15.90 16.51 -3.64
C ASP A 58 15.47 15.21 -2.94
N LEU A 59 15.14 14.15 -3.68
CA LEU A 59 14.90 12.83 -3.10
C LEU A 59 16.16 12.25 -2.44
N ALA A 60 17.33 12.44 -3.05
CA ALA A 60 18.60 12.04 -2.47
C ALA A 60 18.83 12.69 -1.11
N ALA A 61 18.61 14.00 -1.02
CA ALA A 61 18.69 14.73 0.25
C ALA A 61 17.63 14.26 1.26
N TRP A 62 16.37 14.14 0.83
CA TRP A 62 15.25 13.75 1.70
C TRP A 62 15.37 12.32 2.25
N LEU A 63 15.94 11.40 1.47
CA LEU A 63 16.16 10.01 1.89
C LEU A 63 17.36 9.84 2.82
N GLY A 64 18.28 10.81 2.87
CA GLY A 64 19.51 10.71 3.65
C GLY A 64 19.29 10.40 5.13
N PRO A 65 18.44 11.16 5.84
CA PRO A 65 18.09 10.86 7.23
C PRO A 65 17.44 9.48 7.43
N VAL A 66 16.69 9.00 6.42
CA VAL A 66 15.96 7.72 6.49
C VAL A 66 16.91 6.53 6.38
N TYR A 67 17.95 6.62 5.56
CA TYR A 67 18.91 5.52 5.33
C TYR A 67 20.28 5.74 6.02
N GLY A 68 20.44 6.82 6.79
CA GLY A 68 21.68 7.16 7.49
C GLY A 68 22.77 7.79 6.61
N ALA A 69 22.55 7.88 5.30
CA ALA A 69 23.38 8.62 4.35
C ALA A 69 22.56 9.01 3.11
N ALA A 70 22.77 10.23 2.60
CA ALA A 70 22.14 10.67 1.37
C ALA A 70 22.74 9.91 0.17
N PRO A 71 21.96 9.14 -0.59
CA PRO A 71 22.45 8.61 -1.85
C PRO A 71 22.72 9.76 -2.82
N GLU A 72 23.65 9.59 -3.75
CA GLU A 72 23.77 10.51 -4.88
C GLU A 72 22.58 10.34 -5.86
N ALA A 73 22.28 11.37 -6.64
CA ALA A 73 21.15 11.34 -7.58
C ALA A 73 21.27 10.23 -8.64
N ASP A 74 22.50 9.84 -9.01
CA ASP A 74 22.80 8.75 -9.95
C ASP A 74 22.31 7.37 -9.44
N ARG A 75 22.09 7.23 -8.13
CA ARG A 75 21.52 6.06 -7.48
C ARG A 75 20.00 6.02 -7.52
N ILE A 76 19.35 7.09 -7.99
CA ILE A 76 17.89 7.24 -8.00
C ILE A 76 17.39 7.23 -9.45
N CYS A 77 16.43 6.35 -9.74
CA CYS A 77 15.71 6.32 -11.01
C CYS A 77 14.20 6.55 -10.76
N ILE A 78 13.58 7.47 -11.50
CA ILE A 78 12.13 7.70 -11.45
C ILE A 78 11.40 6.61 -12.26
N THR A 79 10.21 6.24 -11.81
CA THR A 79 9.45 5.10 -12.32
C THR A 79 7.95 5.39 -12.31
N GLY A 80 7.18 4.63 -13.11
CA GLY A 80 5.72 4.76 -13.28
C GLY A 80 4.90 4.20 -12.10
N GLY A 81 5.54 4.06 -10.93
CA GLY A 81 5.04 3.30 -9.79
C GLY A 81 5.02 1.77 -10.01
N PRO A 82 4.44 0.99 -9.08
CA PRO A 82 4.70 -0.45 -8.93
C PRO A 82 4.12 -1.36 -10.03
N GLY A 83 3.43 -0.79 -11.04
CA GLY A 83 2.54 -1.56 -11.92
C GLY A 83 3.04 -1.84 -13.34
N ARG A 84 4.04 -1.12 -13.87
CA ARG A 84 4.39 -1.22 -15.31
C ARG A 84 5.85 -1.59 -15.61
N THR A 85 6.78 -1.36 -14.68
CA THR A 85 8.22 -1.64 -14.91
C THR A 85 8.86 -2.46 -13.77
N LEU A 86 8.14 -2.69 -12.66
CA LEU A 86 8.74 -2.96 -11.34
C LEU A 86 8.34 -4.27 -10.66
N ALA A 87 7.71 -5.22 -11.38
CA ALA A 87 7.29 -6.49 -10.79
C ALA A 87 8.45 -7.34 -10.23
N LYS A 88 9.71 -7.01 -10.56
CA LYS A 88 10.93 -7.74 -10.15
C LYS A 88 11.78 -7.00 -9.12
N ILE A 89 11.40 -5.78 -8.70
CA ILE A 89 12.19 -4.99 -7.77
C ILE A 89 11.59 -5.13 -6.37
N PRO A 90 12.37 -5.53 -5.36
CA PRO A 90 11.85 -5.74 -4.02
C PRO A 90 11.15 -4.48 -3.45
N PRO A 91 10.01 -4.61 -2.74
CA PRO A 91 9.22 -3.48 -2.26
C PRO A 91 9.97 -2.47 -1.39
N GLN A 92 11.05 -2.89 -0.72
CA GLN A 92 11.90 -2.02 0.08
C GLN A 92 12.58 -0.91 -0.73
N PHE A 93 12.71 -1.10 -2.05
CA PHE A 93 13.28 -0.10 -2.95
C PHE A 93 12.23 0.83 -3.57
N GLN A 94 10.94 0.70 -3.19
CA GLN A 94 9.83 1.43 -3.82
C GLN A 94 8.98 2.21 -2.80
N LYS A 95 8.79 3.52 -3.00
CA LYS A 95 7.88 4.34 -2.17
C LYS A 95 6.79 5.08 -2.97
N PRO A 96 5.85 4.37 -3.63
CA PRO A 96 4.82 4.99 -4.47
C PRO A 96 3.54 5.42 -3.73
N ARG A 97 3.46 5.25 -2.41
CA ARG A 97 2.20 5.34 -1.63
C ARG A 97 2.02 6.63 -0.84
N ILE A 98 2.98 7.55 -0.93
CA ILE A 98 3.08 8.71 -0.02
C ILE A 98 2.22 9.90 -0.50
N VAL A 99 2.07 10.07 -1.82
CA VAL A 99 1.31 11.20 -2.40
C VAL A 99 -0.10 10.76 -2.79
N ALA A 100 -0.25 10.08 -3.93
CA ALA A 100 -1.52 9.48 -4.32
C ALA A 100 -1.25 8.37 -5.35
N PRO A 101 -1.95 7.22 -5.29
CA PRO A 101 -1.71 6.11 -6.22
C PRO A 101 -1.90 6.49 -7.70
N GLY A 102 -2.75 7.48 -7.99
CA GLY A 102 -3.05 7.96 -9.34
C GLY A 102 -1.96 8.84 -9.97
N VAL A 103 -1.03 9.41 -9.17
CA VAL A 103 0.08 10.24 -9.68
C VAL A 103 1.05 9.41 -10.53
N ARG A 104 1.12 8.10 -10.28
CA ARG A 104 1.98 7.14 -11.00
C ARG A 104 3.46 7.54 -11.02
N THR A 105 3.94 8.25 -10.00
CA THR A 105 5.36 8.58 -9.84
C THR A 105 5.91 7.87 -8.62
N GLY A 106 6.95 7.07 -8.83
CA GLY A 106 7.75 6.47 -7.77
C GLY A 106 9.23 6.53 -8.13
N TRP A 107 10.09 6.02 -7.25
CA TRP A 107 11.52 5.95 -7.52
C TRP A 107 12.09 4.63 -7.01
N VAL A 108 13.25 4.28 -7.56
CA VAL A 108 14.13 3.21 -7.08
C VAL A 108 15.43 3.85 -6.64
N ALA A 109 15.85 3.57 -5.41
CA ALA A 109 17.19 3.91 -4.91
C ALA A 109 18.05 2.63 -4.86
N ALA A 110 19.12 2.56 -5.65
CA ALA A 110 19.93 1.36 -5.83
C ALA A 110 21.42 1.69 -6.05
N THR A 111 22.23 0.73 -6.49
CA THR A 111 23.59 1.04 -6.98
C THR A 111 23.50 1.85 -8.28
N PRO A 112 24.49 2.70 -8.62
CA PRO A 112 24.48 3.47 -9.86
C PRO A 112 24.27 2.60 -11.11
N ALA A 113 24.94 1.43 -11.16
CA ALA A 113 24.80 0.49 -12.27
C ALA A 113 23.36 -0.05 -12.42
N PHE A 114 22.68 -0.33 -11.30
CA PHE A 114 21.30 -0.82 -11.33
C PHE A 114 20.31 0.28 -11.69
N ALA A 115 20.47 1.48 -11.12
CA ALA A 115 19.65 2.65 -11.46
C ALA A 115 19.80 3.03 -12.94
N TYR A 116 21.02 3.01 -13.47
CA TYR A 116 21.29 3.17 -14.89
C TYR A 116 20.59 2.08 -15.72
N GLY A 117 20.81 0.80 -15.41
CA GLY A 117 20.17 -0.30 -16.14
C GLY A 117 18.65 -0.21 -16.20
N LEU A 118 18.00 0.26 -15.13
CA LEU A 118 16.55 0.51 -15.11
C LEU A 118 16.13 1.68 -16.02
N SER A 119 16.92 2.74 -16.06
CA SER A 119 16.67 3.87 -16.96
C SER A 119 16.79 3.48 -18.43
N GLN A 120 17.53 2.41 -18.72
CA GLN A 120 17.84 1.98 -20.10
C GLN A 120 16.84 0.96 -20.68
N THR A 121 15.62 0.88 -20.13
CA THR A 121 14.57 0.04 -20.74
C THR A 121 14.02 0.69 -22.00
N GLY A 122 13.56 -0.11 -22.97
CA GLY A 122 13.06 0.42 -24.25
C GLY A 122 11.94 1.46 -24.12
N ALA A 123 11.11 1.37 -23.08
CA ALA A 123 10.09 2.38 -22.78
C ALA A 123 10.71 3.71 -22.34
N SER A 124 11.75 3.67 -21.50
CA SER A 124 12.44 4.86 -20.99
C SER A 124 13.36 5.50 -22.02
N CYS A 125 14.10 4.72 -22.81
CA CYS A 125 14.99 5.29 -23.83
C CYS A 125 14.25 5.90 -25.02
N SER A 126 13.10 5.33 -25.41
CA SER A 126 12.35 5.82 -26.58
C SER A 126 11.37 6.95 -26.23
N GLY A 127 10.84 6.98 -25.00
CA GLY A 127 9.77 7.88 -24.59
C GLY A 127 10.06 8.67 -23.32
N GLY A 128 11.29 8.60 -22.80
CA GLY A 128 11.67 9.18 -21.52
C GLY A 128 11.12 8.41 -20.31
N ALA A 129 11.62 8.74 -19.12
CA ALA A 129 11.03 8.24 -17.88
C ALA A 129 9.52 8.58 -17.79
N PRO A 130 8.71 7.67 -17.23
CA PRO A 130 7.26 7.84 -17.18
C PRO A 130 6.85 9.02 -16.27
N SER A 131 5.72 9.64 -16.65
CA SER A 131 4.99 10.60 -15.81
C SER A 131 5.79 11.86 -15.44
N GLN A 132 6.49 12.47 -16.41
CA GLN A 132 7.31 13.68 -16.22
C GLN A 132 6.59 14.80 -15.46
N LEU A 133 5.43 15.26 -15.95
CA LEU A 133 4.68 16.33 -15.29
C LEU A 133 4.30 15.98 -13.85
N ALA A 134 3.94 14.72 -13.60
CA ALA A 134 3.63 14.25 -12.25
C ALA A 134 4.87 14.22 -11.36
N ALA A 135 6.04 13.89 -11.91
CA ALA A 135 7.32 13.99 -11.21
C ALA A 135 7.65 15.45 -10.84
N VAL A 136 7.35 16.42 -11.71
CA VAL A 136 7.48 17.85 -11.38
C VAL A 136 6.53 18.24 -10.24
N MET A 137 5.27 17.78 -10.25
CA MET A 137 4.34 18.05 -9.15
C MET A 137 4.78 17.42 -7.83
N VAL A 138 5.34 16.20 -7.86
CA VAL A 138 5.91 15.56 -6.66
C VAL A 138 7.14 16.33 -6.16
N TRP A 139 7.99 16.79 -7.07
CA TRP A 139 9.13 17.65 -6.74
C TRP A 139 8.68 18.94 -6.07
N GLU A 140 7.66 19.62 -6.60
CA GLU A 140 7.06 20.80 -5.98
C GLU A 140 6.58 20.55 -4.55
N LEU A 141 5.95 19.40 -4.29
CA LEU A 141 5.52 19.02 -2.94
C LEU A 141 6.71 18.77 -2.02
N LEU A 142 7.77 18.14 -2.53
CA LEU A 142 8.98 17.84 -1.77
C LEU A 142 9.76 19.13 -1.44
N ARG A 143 10.09 19.92 -2.46
CA ARG A 143 10.80 21.21 -2.37
C ARG A 143 10.12 22.21 -1.44
N SER A 144 8.78 22.26 -1.45
CA SER A 144 8.03 23.19 -0.60
C SER A 144 7.90 22.73 0.86
N GLY A 145 8.36 21.51 1.19
CA GLY A 145 8.15 20.88 2.50
C GLY A 145 6.72 20.38 2.73
N GLU A 146 5.81 20.59 1.78
CA GLU A 146 4.41 20.20 1.88
C GLU A 146 4.25 18.68 1.98
N LEU A 147 5.10 17.91 1.30
CA LEU A 147 5.11 16.45 1.41
C LEU A 147 5.38 15.99 2.85
N GLU A 148 6.44 16.53 3.46
CA GLU A 148 6.87 16.17 4.82
C GLU A 148 5.83 16.60 5.85
N ARG A 149 5.37 17.85 5.75
CA ARG A 149 4.33 18.41 6.61
C ARG A 149 3.08 17.52 6.62
N ARG A 150 2.56 17.18 5.45
CA ARG A 150 1.36 16.32 5.33
C ARG A 150 1.59 14.91 5.84
N LEU A 151 2.78 14.35 5.68
CA LEU A 151 3.10 13.04 6.21
C LEU A 151 3.03 13.05 7.74
N VAL A 152 3.72 14.00 8.37
CA VAL A 152 3.89 14.07 9.83
C VAL A 152 2.61 14.56 10.51
N GLU A 153 1.95 15.57 9.95
CA GLU A 153 0.82 16.25 10.60
C GLU A 153 -0.54 15.63 10.23
N GLU A 154 -0.67 15.00 9.06
CA GLU A 154 -1.98 14.50 8.57
C GLU A 154 -2.00 12.97 8.43
N SER A 155 -1.12 12.41 7.59
CA SER A 155 -1.24 11.02 7.15
C SER A 155 -0.86 10.01 8.23
N ILE A 156 0.27 10.21 8.91
CA ILE A 156 0.72 9.33 9.99
C ILE A 156 -0.25 9.36 11.18
N PRO A 157 -0.71 10.52 11.69
CA PRO A 157 -1.68 10.56 12.78
C PRO A 157 -3.02 9.88 12.44
N GLN A 158 -3.57 10.13 11.25
CA GLN A 158 -4.81 9.48 10.81
C GLN A 158 -4.68 7.96 10.71
N LEU A 159 -3.61 7.46 10.10
CA LEU A 159 -3.36 6.02 9.98
C LEU A 159 -3.08 5.37 11.35
N ARG A 160 -2.39 6.08 12.25
CA ARG A 160 -2.12 5.62 13.62
C ARG A 160 -3.41 5.47 14.41
N GLU A 161 -4.33 6.43 14.33
CA GLU A 161 -5.62 6.35 15.01
C GLU A 161 -6.48 5.21 14.46
N ARG A 162 -6.56 5.08 13.11
CA ARG A 162 -7.24 3.96 12.46
C ARG A 162 -6.67 2.62 12.93
N HIS A 163 -5.34 2.47 12.94
CA HIS A 163 -4.67 1.26 13.41
C HIS A 163 -4.99 0.94 14.87
N ARG A 164 -4.92 1.92 15.77
CA ARG A 164 -5.23 1.75 17.20
C ARG A 164 -6.63 1.17 17.40
N ARG A 165 -7.63 1.79 16.76
CA ARG A 165 -9.04 1.39 16.87
C ARG A 165 -9.32 0.00 16.31
N VAL A 166 -8.62 -0.37 15.24
CA VAL A 166 -8.71 -1.73 14.66
C VAL A 166 -8.10 -2.75 15.60
N LEU A 167 -6.92 -2.48 16.18
CA LEU A 167 -6.33 -3.40 17.14
C LEU A 167 -7.20 -3.56 18.39
N GLU A 168 -7.78 -2.49 18.92
CA GLU A 168 -8.74 -2.59 20.03
C GLU A 168 -9.94 -3.50 19.68
N ALA A 169 -10.49 -3.38 18.47
CA ALA A 169 -11.58 -4.23 18.01
C ALA A 169 -11.14 -5.70 17.84
N VAL A 170 -9.94 -5.94 17.28
CA VAL A 170 -9.36 -7.28 17.13
C VAL A 170 -9.14 -7.92 18.50
N GLU A 171 -8.57 -7.18 19.46
CA GLU A 171 -8.33 -7.64 20.82
C GLU A 171 -9.62 -7.97 21.56
N ALA A 172 -10.66 -7.15 21.39
CA ALA A 172 -11.95 -7.38 22.04
C ALA A 172 -12.75 -8.53 21.42
N LEU A 173 -12.69 -8.73 20.09
CA LEU A 173 -13.65 -9.57 19.36
C LEU A 173 -13.05 -10.86 18.78
N LEU A 174 -11.77 -10.85 18.41
CA LEU A 174 -11.11 -11.96 17.72
C LEU A 174 -10.13 -12.72 18.61
N VAL A 175 -9.36 -12.03 19.46
CA VAL A 175 -8.43 -12.68 20.41
C VAL A 175 -9.15 -13.70 21.33
N PRO A 176 -10.37 -13.43 21.87
CA PRO A 176 -11.10 -14.43 22.66
C PRO A 176 -11.50 -15.68 21.87
N LEU A 177 -11.44 -15.65 20.54
CA LEU A 177 -11.71 -16.80 19.67
C LEU A 177 -10.44 -17.60 19.33
N GLY A 178 -9.30 -17.25 19.91
CA GLY A 178 -8.00 -17.88 19.65
C GLY A 178 -7.26 -17.31 18.43
N VAL A 179 -7.69 -16.15 17.91
CA VAL A 179 -6.99 -15.46 16.81
C VAL A 179 -5.80 -14.68 17.39
N ALA A 180 -4.60 -14.90 16.85
CA ALA A 180 -3.44 -14.09 17.16
C ALA A 180 -3.30 -12.92 16.17
N VAL A 181 -2.72 -11.81 16.62
CA VAL A 181 -2.51 -10.61 15.80
C VAL A 181 -1.04 -10.22 15.79
N ARG A 182 -0.52 -9.88 14.62
CA ARG A 182 0.84 -9.35 14.49
C ARG A 182 0.90 -7.93 15.06
N ARG A 183 1.73 -7.71 16.09
CA ARG A 183 1.86 -6.40 16.78
C ARG A 183 2.95 -5.48 16.25
N SER A 184 3.80 -5.97 15.34
CA SER A 184 4.87 -5.17 14.73
C SER A 184 5.02 -5.47 13.25
N SER A 185 5.22 -4.42 12.44
CA SER A 185 5.49 -4.54 11.00
C SER A 185 6.94 -4.94 10.69
N LEU A 186 7.87 -4.76 11.64
CA LEU A 186 9.29 -5.03 11.47
C LEU A 186 9.78 -6.01 12.55
N ALA A 187 10.43 -7.09 12.12
CA ALA A 187 10.96 -8.09 13.05
C ALA A 187 11.97 -7.44 14.01
N GLY A 188 11.81 -7.67 15.31
CA GLY A 188 12.71 -7.13 16.35
C GLY A 188 12.49 -5.64 16.69
N ALA A 189 11.44 -5.00 16.19
CA ALA A 189 11.11 -3.61 16.53
C ALA A 189 9.69 -3.49 17.09
N GLU A 190 9.45 -2.49 17.94
CA GLU A 190 8.13 -2.09 18.46
C GLU A 190 7.50 -1.01 17.55
N VAL A 191 7.44 -1.28 16.25
CA VAL A 191 6.96 -0.31 15.25
C VAL A 191 5.91 -0.93 14.34
N TYR A 192 4.80 -0.22 14.16
CA TYR A 192 3.75 -0.59 13.20
C TYR A 192 3.60 0.48 12.11
N GLY A 193 3.46 0.03 10.87
CA GLY A 193 3.28 0.90 9.72
C GLY A 193 2.61 0.20 8.53
N GLY A 194 2.17 0.99 7.56
CA GLY A 194 1.44 0.50 6.40
C GLY A 194 -0.07 0.44 6.63
N TYR A 195 -0.76 -0.35 5.81
CA TYR A 195 -2.24 -0.36 5.72
C TYR A 195 -2.88 -1.65 6.22
N PHE A 196 -2.08 -2.66 6.56
CA PHE A 196 -2.57 -4.02 6.76
C PHE A 196 -2.30 -4.51 8.17
N VAL A 197 -3.26 -5.27 8.70
CA VAL A 197 -3.10 -6.13 9.88
C VAL A 197 -3.19 -7.59 9.42
N TRP A 198 -2.29 -8.41 9.95
CA TRP A 198 -2.27 -9.85 9.73
C TRP A 198 -2.74 -10.56 10.99
N LEU A 199 -3.65 -11.52 10.78
CA LEU A 199 -4.31 -12.30 11.80
C LEU A 199 -4.02 -13.78 11.55
N THR A 200 -3.54 -14.47 12.58
CA THR A 200 -3.36 -15.92 12.57
C THR A 200 -4.56 -16.57 13.24
N LEU A 201 -5.34 -17.34 12.48
CA LEU A 201 -6.49 -18.08 12.96
C LEU A 201 -6.04 -19.28 13.82
N PRO A 202 -6.90 -19.76 14.75
CA PRO A 202 -6.61 -20.94 15.56
C PRO A 202 -6.49 -22.20 14.71
N GLU A 203 -5.90 -23.24 15.29
CA GLU A 203 -5.73 -24.53 14.63
C GLU A 203 -7.06 -25.12 14.13
N GLY A 204 -7.03 -25.71 12.93
CA GLY A 204 -8.22 -26.26 12.27
C GLY A 204 -9.10 -25.23 11.56
N VAL A 205 -8.82 -23.92 11.67
CA VAL A 205 -9.58 -22.87 10.99
C VAL A 205 -8.81 -22.32 9.80
N ARG A 206 -9.33 -22.52 8.59
CA ARG A 206 -8.71 -22.05 7.34
C ARG A 206 -9.16 -20.62 7.01
N GLY A 207 -8.20 -19.79 6.58
CA GLY A 207 -8.43 -18.41 6.16
C GLY A 207 -9.36 -18.29 4.96
N ALA A 208 -9.32 -19.25 4.03
CA ALA A 208 -10.23 -19.30 2.88
C ALA A 208 -11.69 -19.48 3.31
N ASP A 209 -11.96 -20.37 4.28
CA ASP A 209 -13.30 -20.64 4.77
C ASP A 209 -13.85 -19.43 5.56
N VAL A 210 -13.01 -18.79 6.37
CA VAL A 210 -13.35 -17.53 7.05
C VAL A 210 -13.62 -16.39 6.05
N ALA A 211 -12.84 -16.27 4.98
CA ALA A 211 -13.05 -15.24 3.97
C ALA A 211 -14.37 -15.45 3.20
N ASN A 212 -14.71 -16.69 2.85
CA ASN A 212 -15.96 -17.02 2.19
C ASN A 212 -17.16 -16.75 3.11
N ARG A 213 -17.09 -17.21 4.36
CA ARG A 213 -18.15 -16.94 5.34
C ARG A 213 -18.28 -15.45 5.67
N GLY A 214 -17.16 -14.73 5.75
CA GLY A 214 -17.14 -13.28 5.90
C GLY A 214 -17.92 -12.59 4.79
N LYS A 215 -17.74 -13.01 3.54
CA LYS A 215 -18.43 -12.43 2.38
C LYS A 215 -19.95 -12.57 2.49
N GLU A 216 -20.44 -13.73 2.95
CA GLU A 216 -21.87 -13.95 3.23
C GLU A 216 -22.39 -13.05 4.36
N LEU A 217 -21.54 -12.74 5.33
CA LEU A 217 -21.82 -11.81 6.43
C LEU A 217 -21.57 -10.33 6.06
N GLY A 218 -21.25 -10.04 4.80
CA GLY A 218 -21.06 -8.68 4.31
C GLY A 218 -19.70 -8.06 4.65
N VAL A 219 -18.64 -8.87 4.80
CA VAL A 219 -17.25 -8.39 4.94
C VAL A 219 -16.30 -9.17 4.03
N THR A 220 -15.48 -8.46 3.24
CA THR A 220 -14.44 -9.10 2.41
C THR A 220 -13.06 -8.93 3.06
N VAL A 221 -12.30 -10.00 3.15
CA VAL A 221 -10.92 -10.03 3.71
C VAL A 221 -9.96 -10.78 2.77
N GLY A 222 -8.66 -10.65 2.97
CA GLY A 222 -7.65 -11.42 2.24
C GLY A 222 -7.33 -12.73 2.92
N ALA A 223 -7.69 -13.86 2.31
CA ALA A 223 -7.18 -15.17 2.72
C ALA A 223 -5.67 -15.24 2.47
N GLY A 224 -4.92 -15.79 3.44
CA GLY A 224 -3.45 -15.85 3.42
C GLY A 224 -2.89 -16.58 2.20
N GLU A 225 -3.54 -17.65 1.76
CA GLU A 225 -3.20 -18.44 0.56
C GLU A 225 -3.05 -17.56 -0.70
N LYS A 226 -3.75 -16.40 -0.79
CA LYS A 226 -3.61 -15.45 -1.92
C LYS A 226 -2.25 -14.75 -1.97
N PHE A 227 -1.45 -14.85 -0.92
CA PHE A 227 -0.15 -14.21 -0.78
C PHE A 227 0.99 -15.24 -0.79
N GLU A 228 0.68 -16.51 -1.04
CA GLU A 228 1.67 -17.56 -1.30
C GLU A 228 2.22 -17.42 -2.73
N VAL A 229 3.44 -17.88 -2.94
CA VAL A 229 4.05 -17.95 -4.26
C VAL A 229 3.62 -19.27 -4.89
N ALA A 230 2.87 -19.20 -5.98
CA ALA A 230 2.42 -20.38 -6.72
C ALA A 230 3.63 -21.23 -7.15
N GLY A 231 3.63 -22.52 -6.78
CA GLY A 231 4.71 -23.46 -7.03
C GLY A 231 5.87 -23.44 -6.02
N ASP A 232 5.77 -22.62 -4.96
CA ASP A 232 6.72 -22.59 -3.84
C ASP A 232 5.97 -22.59 -2.48
N GLU A 233 4.87 -23.35 -2.41
CA GLU A 233 4.00 -23.42 -1.23
C GLU A 233 4.72 -24.09 -0.03
N ASP A 234 5.78 -24.84 -0.27
CA ASP A 234 6.60 -25.43 0.78
C ASP A 234 7.54 -24.41 1.46
N GLY A 235 7.82 -23.28 0.79
CA GLY A 235 8.65 -22.20 1.32
C GLY A 235 7.93 -21.32 2.36
N ALA A 236 6.63 -21.08 2.17
CA ALA A 236 5.79 -20.35 3.13
C ALA A 236 4.31 -20.70 2.98
N ARG A 237 3.69 -21.13 4.09
CA ARG A 237 2.26 -21.47 4.16
C ARG A 237 1.49 -20.48 5.04
N PHE A 238 0.38 -20.00 4.51
CA PHE A 238 -0.49 -18.98 5.07
C PHE A 238 -1.95 -19.44 5.14
N GLU A 239 -2.19 -20.75 5.18
CA GLU A 239 -3.54 -21.35 5.24
C GLU A 239 -4.39 -20.81 6.41
N ARG A 240 -3.77 -20.48 7.54
CA ARG A 240 -4.45 -19.92 8.73
C ARG A 240 -4.38 -18.40 8.80
N GLU A 241 -3.77 -17.74 7.83
CA GLU A 241 -3.60 -16.29 7.88
C GLU A 241 -4.77 -15.58 7.21
N VAL A 242 -5.15 -14.44 7.79
CA VAL A 242 -6.11 -13.49 7.20
C VAL A 242 -5.49 -12.10 7.27
N ARG A 243 -5.48 -11.41 6.14
CA ARG A 243 -5.05 -10.02 6.02
C ARG A 243 -6.26 -9.10 5.93
N ILE A 244 -6.33 -8.11 6.81
CA ILE A 244 -7.30 -7.01 6.75
C ILE A 244 -6.60 -5.69 6.45
N CYS A 245 -7.29 -4.80 5.74
CA CYS A 245 -6.85 -3.45 5.42
C CYS A 245 -7.68 -2.44 6.22
N PHE A 246 -7.03 -1.48 6.87
CA PHE A 246 -7.68 -0.45 7.68
C PHE A 246 -7.59 0.95 7.07
N SER A 247 -6.98 1.07 5.89
CA SER A 247 -6.73 2.38 5.27
C SER A 247 -7.86 2.88 4.39
N TRP A 248 -8.65 2.03 3.73
CA TRP A 248 -9.61 2.43 2.71
C TRP A 248 -10.96 2.86 3.29
N GLU A 249 -11.64 1.94 3.96
CA GLU A 249 -12.99 2.14 4.50
C GLU A 249 -13.02 3.20 5.61
N GLU A 250 -14.21 3.72 5.89
CA GLU A 250 -14.43 4.60 7.05
C GLU A 250 -14.19 3.84 8.36
N LEU A 251 -13.72 4.55 9.38
CA LEU A 251 -13.22 3.92 10.60
C LEU A 251 -14.28 3.06 11.30
N GLU A 252 -15.52 3.54 11.34
CA GLU A 252 -16.67 2.83 11.88
C GLU A 252 -16.95 1.54 11.10
N ASP A 253 -16.85 1.59 9.78
CA ASP A 253 -17.01 0.42 8.91
C ASP A 253 -15.86 -0.57 9.07
N VAL A 254 -14.62 -0.11 9.31
CA VAL A 254 -13.52 -1.03 9.60
C VAL A 254 -13.79 -1.81 10.89
N VAL A 255 -14.23 -1.13 11.96
CA VAL A 255 -14.58 -1.78 13.24
C VAL A 255 -15.77 -2.73 13.08
N GLU A 256 -16.80 -2.32 12.32
CA GLU A 256 -17.92 -3.18 11.93
C GLU A 256 -17.47 -4.42 11.16
N GLY A 257 -16.54 -4.26 10.22
CA GLY A 257 -15.95 -5.36 9.45
C GLY A 257 -15.22 -6.35 10.35
N VAL A 258 -14.46 -5.89 11.35
CA VAL A 258 -13.81 -6.77 12.35
C VAL A 258 -14.84 -7.55 13.16
N ARG A 259 -15.98 -6.93 13.50
CA ARG A 259 -17.05 -7.63 14.21
C ARG A 259 -17.72 -8.70 13.34
N ARG A 260 -18.02 -8.39 12.08
CA ARG A 260 -18.54 -9.38 11.11
C ARG A 260 -17.54 -10.52 10.89
N LEU A 261 -16.25 -10.21 10.84
CA LEU A 261 -15.18 -11.20 10.77
C LEU A 261 -15.18 -12.12 12.01
N SER A 262 -15.42 -11.58 13.21
CA SER A 262 -15.53 -12.40 14.42
C SER A 262 -16.70 -13.39 14.36
N HIS A 263 -17.82 -13.01 13.75
CA HIS A 263 -18.94 -13.93 13.50
C HIS A 263 -18.55 -15.00 12.47
N ALA A 264 -17.83 -14.64 11.42
CA ALA A 264 -17.33 -15.60 10.43
C ALA A 264 -16.40 -16.65 11.07
N VAL A 265 -15.46 -16.22 11.92
CA VAL A 265 -14.56 -17.13 12.63
C VAL A 265 -15.35 -18.10 13.54
N ARG A 266 -16.33 -17.60 14.31
CA ARG A 266 -17.18 -18.45 15.15
C ARG A 266 -17.98 -19.47 14.35
N ASP A 267 -18.54 -19.05 13.21
CA ASP A 267 -19.34 -19.93 12.36
C ASP A 267 -18.48 -21.06 11.78
N VAL A 268 -17.25 -20.75 11.33
CA VAL A 268 -16.30 -21.76 10.84
C VAL A 268 -15.89 -22.72 11.96
N GLN A 269 -15.58 -22.21 13.16
CA GLN A 269 -15.28 -23.05 14.33
C GLN A 269 -16.43 -24.00 14.71
N GLN A 270 -17.67 -23.61 14.44
CA GLN A 270 -18.88 -24.40 14.69
C GLN A 270 -19.27 -25.32 13.51
N GLY A 271 -18.45 -25.39 12.45
CA GLY A 271 -18.72 -26.22 11.27
C GLY A 271 -19.84 -25.71 10.36
N LYS A 272 -20.20 -24.41 10.45
CA LYS A 272 -21.29 -23.80 9.66
C LYS A 272 -20.85 -23.25 8.30
N SER A 273 -19.62 -23.53 7.85
CA SER A 273 -19.10 -23.05 6.57
C SER A 273 -19.10 -24.13 5.50
N VAL A 274 -19.42 -23.73 4.27
CA VAL A 274 -19.14 -24.53 3.07
C VAL A 274 -17.65 -24.44 2.79
N ALA A 275 -16.97 -25.58 2.63
CA ALA A 275 -15.56 -25.61 2.24
C ALA A 275 -15.37 -24.80 0.95
N GLY A 276 -14.56 -23.75 1.02
CA GLY A 276 -14.22 -22.97 -0.16
C GLY A 276 -13.44 -23.81 -1.16
N PRO A 277 -13.62 -23.61 -2.48
CA PRO A 277 -12.65 -24.13 -3.45
C PRO A 277 -11.26 -23.57 -3.10
N LYS A 278 -10.20 -24.37 -3.32
CA LYS A 278 -8.82 -23.87 -3.23
C LYS A 278 -8.72 -22.61 -4.09
N VAL A 279 -8.25 -21.52 -3.48
CA VAL A 279 -8.18 -20.23 -4.17
C VAL A 279 -7.12 -20.34 -5.26
N ASP A 280 -7.54 -20.21 -6.52
CA ASP A 280 -6.61 -20.11 -7.64
C ASP A 280 -5.84 -18.79 -7.51
N ALA A 281 -4.52 -18.87 -7.35
CA ALA A 281 -3.63 -17.74 -7.07
C ALA A 281 -3.49 -16.76 -8.26
N THR A 282 -4.24 -16.98 -9.35
CA THR A 282 -4.01 -16.31 -10.63
C THR A 282 -4.45 -14.85 -10.69
N TYR A 283 -5.33 -14.32 -9.83
CA TYR A 283 -5.71 -12.91 -9.91
C TYR A 283 -6.20 -12.31 -8.58
N ILE A 284 -5.46 -11.34 -8.04
CA ILE A 284 -5.97 -10.40 -7.04
C ILE A 284 -6.77 -9.34 -7.79
N GLU A 285 -8.09 -9.53 -7.96
CA GLU A 285 -8.96 -8.41 -8.33
C GLU A 285 -8.86 -7.31 -7.26
N LYS A 286 -8.56 -6.09 -7.71
CA LYS A 286 -8.33 -4.89 -6.88
C LYS A 286 -9.60 -4.08 -6.68
#